data_AF-A0A947ILQ2-F1
#
_entry.id   AF-A0A947ILQ2-F1
#
_cell.length_a   1.000
_cell.length_b   1.000
_cell.length_c   1.000
_cell.angle_alpha   90.00
_cell.angle_beta   90.00
_cell.angle_gamma   90.00
#
_symmetry.space_group_name_H-M   'P 1'
#
loop_
_entity.id
_entity.type
_entity.pdbx_description
1 polymer ?
#
loop_
_entity_poly.entity_id
_entity_poly.type
_entity_poly.pdbx_seq_one_letter_code
_entity_poly.pdbx_strand_id
1 'polypeptide(L)'
;MIDAGIHYLAELDARLELFFSDQADGLDIPPAILYQLEGFIDAGVVSGFMTRSDIKARLVALAKRYADADTVAVYENDNRIILHLRMPDAPVYPSKTS
;
A
#
# COMPACT_ATOMS: atom_id res chain seq x y z
N MET A 1 -20.55 -15.93 10.37
CA MET A 1 -19.10 -15.63 10.26
C MET A 1 -18.63 -15.46 8.82
N ILE A 2 -19.19 -16.17 7.82
CA ILE A 2 -18.77 -16.04 6.40
C ILE A 2 -19.03 -14.61 5.86
N ASP A 3 -20.17 -14.02 6.18
CA ASP A 3 -20.58 -12.72 5.63
C ASP A 3 -19.69 -11.55 6.08
N ALA A 4 -19.30 -11.54 7.36
CA ALA A 4 -18.45 -10.49 7.92
C ALA A 4 -17.05 -10.47 7.27
N GLY A 5 -16.46 -11.63 7.00
CA GLY A 5 -15.16 -11.72 6.32
C GLY A 5 -15.23 -11.22 4.87
N ILE A 6 -16.32 -11.50 4.15
CA ILE A 6 -16.50 -11.02 2.77
C ILE A 6 -16.60 -9.49 2.73
N HIS A 7 -17.44 -8.90 3.58
CA HIS A 7 -17.56 -7.45 3.67
C HIS A 7 -16.25 -6.78 4.07
N TYR A 8 -15.53 -7.37 5.01
CA TYR A 8 -14.24 -6.88 5.45
C TYR A 8 -13.20 -6.85 4.32
N LEU A 9 -13.11 -7.93 3.54
CA LEU A 9 -12.16 -8.01 2.42
C LEU A 9 -12.53 -7.04 1.30
N ALA A 10 -13.82 -6.87 1.01
CA ALA A 10 -14.28 -5.87 0.04
C ALA A 10 -13.91 -4.44 0.46
N GLU A 11 -14.05 -4.13 1.75
CA GLU A 11 -13.67 -2.82 2.30
C GLU A 11 -12.15 -2.62 2.27
N LEU A 12 -11.38 -3.66 2.61
CA LEU A 12 -9.92 -3.64 2.50
C LEU A 12 -9.49 -3.34 1.06
N ASP A 13 -10.08 -4.05 0.09
CA ASP A 13 -9.74 -3.89 -1.32
C ASP A 13 -10.02 -2.47 -1.80
N ALA A 14 -11.18 -1.91 -1.47
CA ALA A 14 -11.51 -0.52 -1.82
C ALA A 14 -10.52 0.50 -1.21
N ARG A 15 -10.13 0.31 0.05
CA ARG A 15 -9.18 1.20 0.74
C ARG A 15 -7.77 1.09 0.15
N LEU A 16 -7.33 -0.11 -0.19
CA LEU A 16 -6.03 -0.32 -0.82
C LEU A 16 -6.01 0.25 -2.25
N GLU A 17 -7.05 0.00 -3.04
CA GLU A 17 -7.15 0.59 -4.38
C GLU A 17 -7.06 2.12 -4.31
N LEU A 18 -7.78 2.75 -3.38
CA LEU A 18 -7.71 4.20 -3.18
C LEU A 18 -6.30 4.67 -2.78
N PHE A 19 -5.64 3.99 -1.84
CA PHE A 19 -4.27 4.32 -1.43
C PHE A 19 -3.27 4.26 -2.59
N PHE A 20 -3.38 3.27 -3.47
CA PHE A 20 -2.49 3.15 -4.63
C PHE A 20 -2.85 4.12 -5.76
N SER A 21 -4.14 4.38 -6.01
CA SER A 21 -4.55 5.37 -7.02
C SER A 21 -4.18 6.78 -6.62
N ASP A 22 -4.40 7.17 -5.37
CA ASP A 22 -4.09 8.51 -4.86
C ASP A 22 -2.57 8.79 -5.00
N GLN A 23 -1.72 7.81 -4.69
CA GLN A 23 -0.28 7.94 -4.91
C GLN A 23 0.11 7.99 -6.39
N ALA A 24 -0.60 7.28 -7.26
CA ALA A 24 -0.36 7.34 -8.70
C ALA A 24 -0.73 8.74 -9.26
N ASP A 25 -1.76 9.36 -8.69
CA ASP A 25 -2.21 10.72 -9.01
C ASP A 25 -1.33 11.81 -8.34
N GLY A 26 -0.33 11.41 -7.55
CA GLY A 26 0.60 12.32 -6.87
C GLY A 26 -0.01 13.04 -5.67
N LEU A 27 -1.07 12.49 -5.08
CA LEU A 27 -1.69 13.02 -3.87
C LEU A 27 -0.90 12.62 -2.63
N ASP A 28 -0.75 13.57 -1.70
CA ASP A 28 -0.18 13.30 -0.39
C ASP A 28 -1.15 12.45 0.43
N ILE A 29 -0.68 11.28 0.90
CA ILE A 29 -1.43 10.44 1.83
C ILE A 29 -1.12 10.91 3.26
N PRO A 30 -2.12 11.34 4.04
CA PRO A 30 -1.88 11.71 5.44
C PRO A 30 -1.37 10.51 6.26
N PRO A 31 -0.38 10.67 7.16
CA PRO A 31 0.14 9.56 7.96
C PRO A 31 -0.92 8.82 8.77
N ALA A 32 -1.95 9.52 9.24
CA ALA A 32 -3.07 8.91 9.96
C ALA A 32 -3.83 7.87 9.11
N ILE A 33 -3.99 8.12 7.80
CA ILE A 33 -4.65 7.20 6.87
C ILE A 33 -3.78 5.96 6.66
N LEU A 34 -2.48 6.16 6.47
CA LEU A 34 -1.50 5.08 6.35
C LEU A 34 -1.58 4.12 7.56
N TYR A 35 -1.43 4.66 8.77
CA TYR A 35 -1.45 3.85 9.99
C TYR A 35 -2.80 3.20 10.26
N GLN A 36 -3.91 3.85 9.92
CA GLN A 36 -5.23 3.24 10.02
C GLN A 36 -5.38 2.05 9.07
N LEU A 37 -4.87 2.16 7.84
CA LEU A 37 -4.94 1.08 6.87
C LEU A 37 -4.02 -0.09 7.24
N GLU A 38 -2.82 0.18 7.76
CA GLU A 38 -1.94 -0.86 8.30
C GLU A 38 -2.56 -1.57 9.51
N GLY A 39 -3.18 -0.82 10.43
CA GLY A 39 -3.92 -1.41 11.56
C GLY A 39 -5.14 -2.21 11.11
N PHE A 40 -5.82 -1.77 10.05
CA PHE A 40 -6.90 -2.55 9.43
C PHE A 40 -6.33 -3.87 8.90
N ILE A 41 -5.30 -3.85 8.07
CA ILE A 41 -4.65 -5.07 7.56
C ILE A 41 -4.31 -6.05 8.70
N ASP A 42 -3.67 -5.58 9.77
CA ASP A 42 -3.28 -6.42 10.91
C ASP A 42 -4.51 -7.05 11.59
N ALA A 43 -5.58 -6.28 11.80
CA ALA A 43 -6.83 -6.78 12.36
C ALA A 43 -7.47 -7.89 11.50
N GLY A 44 -7.42 -7.76 10.17
CA GLY A 44 -7.93 -8.79 9.25
C GLY A 44 -7.12 -10.09 9.30
N VAL A 45 -5.80 -9.99 9.47
CA VAL A 45 -4.91 -11.15 9.66
C VAL A 45 -5.17 -11.81 11.02
N VAL A 46 -5.24 -11.03 12.10
CA VAL A 46 -5.50 -11.54 13.47
C VAL A 46 -6.88 -12.20 13.56
N SER A 47 -7.88 -11.66 12.86
CA SER A 47 -9.23 -12.21 12.81
C SER A 47 -9.37 -13.45 11.90
N GLY A 48 -8.32 -13.82 11.16
CA GLY A 48 -8.32 -14.96 10.25
C GLY A 48 -9.13 -14.76 8.97
N PHE A 49 -9.44 -13.52 8.59
CA PHE A 49 -10.14 -13.22 7.32
C PHE A 49 -9.22 -13.35 6.10
N MET A 50 -7.91 -13.20 6.31
CA MET A 50 -6.89 -13.42 5.30
C MET A 50 -5.58 -13.86 5.96
N THR A 51 -4.70 -14.46 5.18
CA THR A 51 -3.34 -14.76 5.61
C THR A 51 -2.38 -13.61 5.27
N ARG A 52 -1.20 -13.63 5.89
CA ARG A 52 -0.10 -12.71 5.53
C ARG A 52 0.31 -12.82 4.06
N SER A 53 0.27 -14.04 3.50
CA SER A 53 0.58 -14.28 2.10
C SER A 53 -0.48 -13.68 1.17
N ASP A 54 -1.76 -13.72 1.56
CA ASP A 54 -2.84 -13.15 0.77
C ASP A 54 -2.69 -11.63 0.64
N ILE A 55 -2.45 -10.92 1.75
CA ILE A 55 -2.25 -9.47 1.70
C ILE A 55 -0.97 -9.10 0.94
N LYS A 56 0.11 -9.87 1.10
CA LYS A 56 1.33 -9.66 0.33
C LYS A 56 1.08 -9.74 -1.17
N ALA A 57 0.34 -10.76 -1.62
CA ALA A 57 -0.02 -10.91 -3.03
C ALA A 57 -0.88 -9.73 -3.53
N ARG A 58 -1.84 -9.26 -2.73
CA ARG A 58 -2.68 -8.08 -3.04
C ARG A 58 -1.83 -6.81 -3.19
N LEU A 59 -0.92 -6.55 -2.26
CA LEU A 59 -0.04 -5.37 -2.30
C LEU A 59 0.86 -5.38 -3.55
N VAL A 60 1.45 -6.54 -3.89
CA VAL A 60 2.25 -6.69 -5.12
C VAL A 60 1.40 -6.46 -6.37
N ALA A 61 0.18 -7.00 -6.41
CA ALA A 61 -0.72 -6.82 -7.56
C ALA A 61 -1.10 -5.35 -7.76
N LEU A 62 -1.40 -4.62 -6.68
CA LEU A 62 -1.72 -3.19 -6.74
C LEU A 62 -0.49 -2.35 -7.10
N ALA A 63 0.69 -2.65 -6.56
CA ALA A 63 1.93 -2.00 -6.96
C ALA A 63 2.18 -2.18 -8.45
N LYS A 64 1.99 -3.38 -9.01
CA LYS A 64 2.14 -3.65 -10.45
C LYS A 64 1.14 -2.88 -11.31
N ARG A 65 -0.02 -2.54 -10.77
CA ARG A 65 -1.07 -1.82 -11.47
C ARG A 65 -0.87 -0.30 -11.45
N TYR A 66 -0.36 0.25 -10.35
CA TYR A 66 -0.36 1.70 -10.09
C TYR A 66 1.02 2.35 -9.91
N ALA A 67 2.07 1.56 -9.70
CA ALA A 67 3.40 2.07 -9.38
C ALA A 67 4.45 1.70 -10.45
N ASP A 68 5.63 2.31 -10.34
CA ASP A 68 6.79 2.02 -11.18
C ASP A 68 7.49 0.71 -10.78
N ALA A 69 8.43 0.27 -11.64
CA ALA A 69 9.16 -0.99 -11.44
C ALA A 69 9.97 -1.01 -10.14
N ASP A 70 10.50 0.13 -9.70
CA ASP A 70 11.28 0.24 -8.47
C ASP A 70 10.39 0.02 -7.25
N THR A 71 9.20 0.65 -7.22
CA THR A 71 8.21 0.45 -6.16
C THR A 71 7.70 -0.99 -6.15
N VAL A 72 7.45 -1.58 -7.32
CA VAL A 72 7.08 -3.00 -7.44
C VAL A 72 8.14 -3.90 -6.82
N ALA A 73 9.42 -3.64 -7.12
CA ALA A 73 10.53 -4.42 -6.57
C ALA A 73 10.59 -4.32 -5.03
N VAL A 74 10.30 -3.16 -4.44
CA VAL A 74 10.18 -3.03 -2.98
C VAL A 74 9.08 -3.95 -2.45
N TYR A 75 7.88 -3.88 -3.04
CA TYR A 75 6.77 -4.75 -2.65
C TYR A 75 7.01 -6.22 -2.96
N GLU A 76 7.89 -6.62 -3.86
CA GLU A 76 8.23 -8.03 -4.07
C GLU A 76 9.25 -8.53 -3.03
N ASN A 77 10.23 -7.69 -2.66
CA ASN A 77 11.36 -8.09 -1.82
C ASN A 77 11.16 -7.86 -0.31
N ASP A 78 10.31 -6.91 0.10
CA ASP A 78 10.10 -6.59 1.52
C ASP A 78 9.08 -7.53 2.17
N ASN A 79 9.51 -8.48 2.99
CA ASN A 79 8.60 -9.44 3.64
C ASN A 79 7.71 -8.84 4.73
N ARG A 80 7.86 -7.55 5.06
CA ARG A 80 6.97 -6.85 5.98
C ARG A 80 5.64 -6.54 5.30
N ILE A 81 4.58 -6.46 6.10
CA ILE A 81 3.27 -6.01 5.64
C ILE A 81 3.17 -4.54 6.04
N ILE A 82 3.76 -3.69 5.21
CA ILE A 82 3.77 -2.23 5.39
C ILE A 82 3.39 -1.57 4.08
N LEU A 83 2.84 -0.37 4.18
CA LEU A 83 2.49 0.45 3.04
C LEU A 83 3.63 1.44 2.77
N HIS A 84 4.22 1.35 1.59
CA HIS A 84 5.29 2.24 1.16
C HIS A 84 4.71 3.49 0.52
N LEU A 85 5.03 4.66 1.09
CA LEU A 85 4.76 5.96 0.48
C LEU A 85 5.78 6.23 -0.63
N ARG A 86 5.29 6.60 -1.81
CA ARG A 86 6.13 7.11 -2.89
C ARG A 86 6.52 8.55 -2.56
N MET A 87 7.82 8.79 -2.41
CA MET A 87 8.35 10.15 -2.39
C MET A 87 8.81 10.47 -3.81
N PRO A 88 8.21 11.45 -4.51
CA PRO A 88 8.79 11.93 -5.75
C PRO A 88 10.20 12.45 -5.49
N ASP A 89 11.14 12.13 -6.38
CA ASP A 89 12.51 12.63 -6.28
C ASP A 89 12.50 14.14 -6.13
N ALA A 90 13.07 14.63 -5.03
CA ALA A 90 13.20 16.06 -4.81
C ALA A 90 14.06 16.64 -5.95
N PRO A 91 13.66 17.76 -6.58
CA PRO A 91 14.49 18.41 -7.57
C PRO A 91 15.78 18.89 -6.89
N VAL A 92 16.86 18.12 -7.08
CA VAL A 92 18.19 18.55 -6.66
C VAL A 92 18.60 19.64 -7.63
N TYR A 93 18.45 20.91 -7.23
CA TYR A 93 19.06 22.00 -7.97
C TYR A 93 20.58 21.78 -7.94
N PRO A 94 21.26 21.61 -9.08
CA PRO A 94 22.72 21.63 -9.07
C PRO A 94 23.12 23.01 -8.55
N SER A 95 23.85 23.02 -7.44
CA SER A 95 24.53 24.22 -6.96
C SER A 95 25.35 24.69 -8.15
N LYS A 96 25.06 25.89 -8.65
CA LYS A 96 25.78 26.48 -9.79
C LYS A 96 27.28 26.29 -9.57
N THR A 97 27.91 25.46 -10.38
CA THR A 97 29.36 25.40 -10.46
C THR A 97 29.83 26.79 -10.82
N SER A 98 30.69 27.34 -9.96
CA SER A 98 31.22 28.69 -10.00
C SER A 98 31.99 29.02 -11.28
#